data_AF-A0A366I6Q6-F1
#
_entry.id   AF-A0A366I6Q6-F1
#
_cell.length_a   1.000
_cell.length_b   1.000
_cell.length_c   1.000
_cell.angle_alpha   90.00
_cell.angle_beta   90.00
_cell.angle_gamma   90.00
#
_symmetry.space_group_name_H-M   'P 1'
#
loop_
_entity.id
_entity.type
_entity.pdbx_description
1 polymer ?
#
loop_
_entity_poly.entity_id
_entity_poly.type
_entity_poly.pdbx_seq_one_letter_code
_entity_poly.pdbx_strand_id
1 'polypeptide(L)'
;MNSKQYVQSVYEQVEKRNSGEVEFLDAVKEVFNSLVPVFEKNRKFMEAGLLERIVEPERVIYFRVPWVDDNGKVQVNRGFRVQFNSALGPYKGGLRFHPSVNQSIIKFLGFEQTFKNSLTGLPMGGGKGGSDFDPKGKSDNEVMRFCQSFMAELQKHISADLDVPAGDIGVGAREIGYLFGYYNKIKNVREQGVLTGKGLSYGGSLGRTQATGYGLIYFAQEMLKHANESFKGKTVVVSGSGNVAIYAMEKAMELGAKVIACSDSNGYIVDENGIQLDLVKELKEVKRARIKEYVDAVPSAKYVEGCKDIWNEKCDIALPCATQGEINVEAANTLINNGVIAVCEGANMPCSLDAIEVFIKNNILFSPGKASNAGGVACSALEMSQNSMRYSWTVEEVNEKLQQIMVDIFKNAKKAAIEYGAENENLVVGANIAGFLKVAEAMMAHGIV
;
A
#
# COMPACT_ATOMS: atom_id res chain seq x y z
N MET A 1 5.26 -34.24 10.56
CA MET A 1 5.37 -33.42 9.33
C MET A 1 6.43 -32.36 9.58
N ASN A 2 7.40 -32.15 8.69
CA ASN A 2 8.34 -31.03 8.86
C ASN A 2 7.66 -29.69 8.53
N SER A 3 8.29 -28.56 8.88
CA SER A 3 7.79 -27.20 8.63
C SER A 3 7.35 -26.97 7.19
N LYS A 4 8.20 -27.34 6.22
CA LYS A 4 7.95 -27.17 4.79
C LYS A 4 6.76 -27.98 4.32
N GLN A 5 6.66 -29.24 4.74
CA GLN A 5 5.51 -30.10 4.47
C GLN A 5 4.23 -29.55 5.10
N TYR A 6 4.31 -29.01 6.32
CA TYR A 6 3.17 -28.41 7.00
C TYR A 6 2.66 -27.18 6.24
N VAL A 7 3.52 -26.20 5.95
CA VAL A 7 3.17 -24.99 5.19
C VAL A 7 2.58 -25.35 3.83
N GLN A 8 3.19 -26.29 3.11
CA GLN A 8 2.69 -26.78 1.83
C GLN A 8 1.30 -27.44 1.97
N SER A 9 1.11 -28.26 3.00
CA SER A 9 -0.19 -28.92 3.24
C SER A 9 -1.31 -27.92 3.56
N VAL A 10 -0.99 -26.79 4.22
CA VAL A 10 -1.95 -25.72 4.47
C VAL A 10 -2.24 -24.96 3.19
N TYR A 11 -1.21 -24.65 2.38
CA TYR A 11 -1.40 -24.02 1.08
C TYR A 11 -2.32 -24.84 0.16
N GLU A 12 -2.12 -26.16 0.06
CA GLU A 12 -2.97 -27.05 -0.74
C GLU A 12 -4.43 -27.05 -0.27
N GLN A 13 -4.66 -26.95 1.04
CA GLN A 13 -6.01 -26.79 1.58
C GLN A 13 -6.64 -25.44 1.19
N VAL A 14 -5.85 -24.36 1.23
CA VAL A 14 -6.28 -23.01 0.82
C VAL A 14 -6.59 -23.00 -0.67
N GLU A 15 -5.73 -23.57 -1.52
CA GLU A 15 -5.92 -23.67 -2.97
C GLU A 15 -7.20 -24.43 -3.32
N LYS A 16 -7.45 -25.56 -2.66
CA LYS A 16 -8.66 -26.34 -2.86
C LYS A 16 -9.93 -25.58 -2.46
N ARG A 17 -9.90 -24.83 -1.34
CA ARG A 17 -11.06 -24.07 -0.85
C ARG A 17 -11.34 -22.81 -1.67
N ASN A 18 -10.31 -22.21 -2.24
CA ASN A 18 -10.36 -20.89 -2.89
C ASN A 18 -10.06 -21.00 -4.40
N SER A 19 -10.53 -22.09 -5.03
CA SER A 19 -10.31 -22.32 -6.46
C SER A 19 -10.84 -21.15 -7.30
N GLY A 20 -10.01 -20.62 -8.19
CA GLY A 20 -10.32 -19.47 -9.04
C GLY A 20 -9.98 -18.10 -8.42
N GLU A 21 -9.53 -18.05 -7.17
CA GLU A 21 -9.06 -16.82 -6.53
C GLU A 21 -7.54 -16.61 -6.74
N VAL A 22 -7.12 -16.45 -8.00
CA VAL A 22 -5.70 -16.43 -8.41
C VAL A 22 -4.89 -15.39 -7.63
N GLU A 23 -5.37 -14.15 -7.56
CA GLU A 23 -4.66 -13.07 -6.88
C GLU A 23 -4.47 -13.35 -5.38
N PHE A 24 -5.47 -13.97 -4.74
CA PHE A 24 -5.39 -14.36 -3.33
C PHE A 24 -4.39 -15.49 -3.12
N LEU A 25 -4.43 -16.52 -3.97
CA LEU A 25 -3.52 -17.67 -3.88
C LEU A 25 -2.06 -17.29 -4.11
N ASP A 26 -1.79 -16.39 -5.06
CA ASP A 26 -0.44 -15.90 -5.32
C ASP A 26 0.16 -15.18 -4.10
N ALA A 27 -0.61 -14.30 -3.46
CA ALA A 27 -0.17 -13.59 -2.26
C ALA A 27 0.02 -14.55 -1.06
N VAL A 28 -0.88 -15.50 -0.86
CA VAL A 28 -0.75 -16.53 0.18
C VAL A 28 0.54 -17.32 -0.04
N LYS A 29 0.82 -17.74 -1.27
CA LYS A 29 2.03 -18.50 -1.61
C LYS A 29 3.31 -17.72 -1.31
N GLU A 30 3.36 -16.44 -1.69
CA GLU A 30 4.50 -15.55 -1.42
C GLU A 30 4.80 -15.45 0.09
N VAL A 31 3.77 -15.14 0.88
CA VAL A 31 3.91 -15.01 2.33
C VAL A 31 4.29 -16.36 2.94
N PHE A 32 3.62 -17.45 2.60
CA PHE A 32 3.86 -18.78 3.16
C PHE A 32 5.29 -19.25 2.95
N ASN A 33 5.86 -19.02 1.77
CA ASN A 33 7.26 -19.35 1.47
C ASN A 33 8.23 -18.62 2.42
N SER A 34 7.91 -17.37 2.78
CA SER A 34 8.72 -16.58 3.72
C SER A 34 8.61 -17.08 5.17
N LEU A 35 7.55 -17.81 5.53
CA LEU A 35 7.26 -18.23 6.91
C LEU A 35 7.78 -19.62 7.27
N VAL A 36 8.29 -20.41 6.32
CA VAL A 36 8.83 -21.76 6.60
C VAL A 36 9.83 -21.76 7.77
N PRO A 37 10.83 -20.85 7.84
CA PRO A 37 11.77 -20.81 8.96
C PRO A 37 11.11 -20.47 10.32
N VAL A 38 9.97 -19.77 10.30
CA VAL A 38 9.23 -19.40 11.52
C VAL A 38 8.64 -20.63 12.19
N PHE A 39 8.02 -21.51 11.41
CA PHE A 39 7.41 -22.75 11.92
C PHE A 39 8.46 -23.79 12.35
N GLU A 40 9.68 -23.74 11.80
CA GLU A 40 10.80 -24.57 12.29
C GLU A 40 11.17 -24.23 13.73
N LYS A 41 11.29 -22.94 14.04
CA LYS A 41 11.63 -22.45 15.37
C LYS A 41 10.45 -22.48 16.35
N ASN A 42 9.22 -22.39 15.87
CA ASN A 42 8.02 -22.22 16.70
C ASN A 42 6.99 -23.33 16.48
N ARG A 43 7.29 -24.56 16.90
CA ARG A 43 6.38 -25.71 16.73
C ARG A 43 4.98 -25.51 17.32
N LYS A 44 4.87 -24.75 18.42
CA LYS A 44 3.59 -24.36 19.03
C LYS A 44 2.60 -23.70 18.05
N PHE A 45 3.09 -23.01 17.01
CA PHE A 45 2.23 -22.40 16.01
C PHE A 45 1.57 -23.44 15.10
N MET A 46 2.27 -24.54 14.79
CA MET A 46 1.71 -25.66 14.03
C MET A 46 0.67 -26.41 14.87
N GLU A 47 0.98 -26.67 16.14
CA GLU A 47 0.07 -27.38 17.06
C GLU A 47 -1.25 -26.63 17.27
N ALA A 48 -1.21 -25.29 17.26
CA ALA A 48 -2.37 -24.43 17.39
C ALA A 48 -3.10 -24.13 16.07
N GLY A 49 -2.74 -24.79 14.97
CA GLY A 49 -3.33 -24.56 13.65
C GLY A 49 -3.29 -23.09 13.24
N LEU A 50 -2.20 -22.39 13.57
CA LEU A 50 -2.16 -20.93 13.45
C LEU A 50 -2.17 -20.48 11.99
N LEU A 51 -1.47 -21.21 11.11
CA LEU A 51 -1.40 -20.85 9.69
C LEU A 51 -2.74 -21.05 8.99
N GLU A 52 -3.50 -22.06 9.39
CA GLU A 52 -4.86 -22.33 8.92
C GLU A 52 -5.82 -21.22 9.34
N ARG A 53 -5.67 -20.69 10.56
CA ARG A 53 -6.50 -19.61 11.08
C ARG A 53 -6.17 -18.26 10.46
N ILE A 54 -4.88 -17.94 10.31
CA ILE A 54 -4.46 -16.61 9.83
C ILE A 54 -4.77 -16.39 8.35
N VAL A 55 -4.88 -17.45 7.55
CA VAL A 55 -5.14 -17.37 6.10
C VAL A 55 -6.63 -17.33 5.76
N GLU A 56 -7.49 -17.78 6.67
CA GLU A 56 -8.94 -17.69 6.49
C GLU A 56 -9.43 -16.33 7.06
N PRO A 57 -10.13 -15.50 6.27
CA PRO A 57 -10.67 -14.26 6.80
C PRO A 57 -11.65 -14.51 7.95
N GLU A 58 -11.55 -13.73 9.03
CA GLU A 58 -12.51 -13.80 10.15
C GLU A 58 -13.96 -13.55 9.66
N ARG A 59 -14.14 -12.67 8.67
CA ARG A 59 -15.44 -12.45 8.03
C ARG A 59 -15.32 -11.92 6.60
N VAL A 60 -16.16 -12.45 5.70
CA VAL A 60 -16.36 -11.92 4.35
C VAL A 60 -17.82 -11.51 4.17
N ILE A 61 -18.04 -10.25 3.80
CA ILE A 61 -19.36 -9.67 3.58
C ILE A 61 -19.47 -9.31 2.10
N TYR A 62 -20.48 -9.86 1.43
CA TYR A 62 -20.86 -9.49 0.07
C TYR A 62 -22.30 -8.99 0.09
N PHE A 63 -22.59 -7.94 -0.66
CA PHE A 63 -23.92 -7.34 -0.66
C PHE A 63 -24.25 -6.65 -1.98
N ARG A 64 -25.56 -6.49 -2.25
CA ARG A 64 -26.07 -5.79 -3.43
C ARG A 64 -26.10 -4.29 -3.16
N VAL A 65 -25.70 -3.49 -4.15
CA VAL A 65 -25.70 -2.02 -4.11
C VAL A 65 -26.58 -1.47 -5.24
N PRO A 66 -27.90 -1.32 -5.03
CA PRO A 66 -28.80 -0.74 -6.02
C PRO A 66 -28.76 0.79 -5.95
N TRP A 67 -28.67 1.47 -7.09
CA TRP A 67 -28.67 2.94 -7.16
C TRP A 67 -29.35 3.42 -8.47
N VAL A 68 -29.55 4.72 -8.62
CA VAL A 68 -30.23 5.30 -9.78
C VAL A 68 -29.28 6.29 -10.46
N ASP A 69 -29.10 6.18 -11.77
CA ASP A 69 -28.27 7.08 -12.56
C ASP A 69 -28.97 8.42 -12.85
N ASP A 70 -28.27 9.37 -13.45
CA ASP A 70 -28.87 10.70 -13.74
C ASP A 70 -30.01 10.65 -14.76
N ASN A 71 -30.16 9.56 -15.51
CA ASN A 71 -31.27 9.33 -16.43
C ASN A 71 -32.46 8.63 -15.77
N GLY A 72 -32.42 8.42 -14.45
CA GLY A 72 -33.48 7.73 -13.71
C GLY A 72 -33.46 6.21 -13.88
N LYS A 73 -32.43 5.63 -14.49
CA LYS A 73 -32.33 4.19 -14.68
C LYS A 73 -31.68 3.54 -13.46
N VAL A 74 -32.30 2.45 -13.02
CA VAL A 74 -31.78 1.63 -11.91
C VAL A 74 -30.55 0.86 -12.36
N GLN A 75 -29.51 0.94 -11.54
CA GLN A 75 -28.23 0.26 -11.69
C GLN A 75 -28.00 -0.65 -10.48
N VAL A 76 -27.23 -1.72 -10.67
CA VAL A 76 -26.90 -2.67 -9.61
C VAL A 76 -25.44 -3.05 -9.68
N ASN A 77 -24.75 -2.90 -8.57
CA ASN A 77 -23.36 -3.28 -8.38
C ASN A 77 -23.22 -4.23 -7.19
N ARG A 78 -22.06 -4.87 -7.09
CA ARG A 78 -21.69 -5.71 -5.95
C ARG A 78 -20.79 -4.94 -5.00
N GLY A 79 -21.07 -4.99 -3.71
CA GLY A 79 -20.23 -4.48 -2.63
C GLY A 79 -19.55 -5.61 -1.87
N PHE A 80 -18.35 -5.34 -1.37
CA PHE A 80 -17.52 -6.26 -0.60
C PHE A 80 -16.94 -5.59 0.65
N ARG A 81 -16.86 -6.33 1.75
CA ARG A 81 -15.97 -6.04 2.88
C ARG A 81 -15.40 -7.34 3.44
N VAL A 82 -14.10 -7.52 3.33
CA VAL A 82 -13.32 -8.59 3.95
C VAL A 82 -12.67 -8.03 5.21
N GLN A 83 -13.10 -8.55 6.35
CA GLN A 83 -12.55 -8.30 7.67
C GLN A 83 -11.61 -9.47 7.97
N PHE A 84 -10.33 -9.28 7.66
CA PHE A 84 -9.41 -10.41 7.53
C PHE A 84 -8.92 -10.88 8.88
N ASN A 85 -8.33 -9.97 9.67
CA ASN A 85 -7.78 -10.31 10.98
C ASN A 85 -7.88 -9.11 11.94
N SER A 86 -8.34 -9.35 13.17
CA SER A 86 -8.52 -8.31 14.19
C SER A 86 -7.55 -8.45 15.37
N ALA A 87 -6.57 -9.36 15.31
CA ALA A 87 -5.75 -9.72 16.46
C ALA A 87 -4.97 -8.53 17.06
N LEU A 88 -4.61 -7.53 16.25
CA LEU A 88 -3.87 -6.35 16.70
C LEU A 88 -4.74 -5.12 16.97
N GLY A 89 -6.04 -5.18 16.66
CA GLY A 89 -6.96 -4.04 16.76
C GLY A 89 -8.06 -4.08 15.69
N PRO A 90 -8.82 -2.98 15.52
CA PRO A 90 -9.91 -2.90 14.55
C PRO A 90 -9.45 -3.25 13.14
N TYR A 91 -10.31 -3.86 12.33
CA TYR A 91 -9.99 -4.13 10.93
C TYR A 91 -9.66 -2.82 10.22
N LYS A 92 -8.57 -2.79 9.44
CA LYS A 92 -8.15 -1.57 8.77
C LYS A 92 -7.78 -1.86 7.33
N GLY A 93 -8.43 -1.12 6.43
CA GLY A 93 -7.97 -0.99 5.05
C GLY A 93 -9.01 -0.39 4.11
N GLY A 94 -8.52 0.05 2.94
CA GLY A 94 -9.27 0.88 2.00
C GLY A 94 -10.47 0.21 1.32
N LEU A 95 -11.26 1.05 0.64
CA LEU A 95 -12.35 0.68 -0.26
C LEU A 95 -11.93 0.97 -1.69
N ARG A 96 -12.05 0.00 -2.60
CA ARG A 96 -11.74 0.17 -4.03
C ARG A 96 -13.00 0.15 -4.87
N PHE A 97 -13.23 1.18 -5.68
CA PHE A 97 -14.30 1.22 -6.69
C PHE A 97 -13.68 1.12 -8.07
N HIS A 98 -13.74 -0.08 -8.65
CA HIS A 98 -13.17 -0.34 -9.97
C HIS A 98 -13.86 -1.55 -10.61
N PRO A 99 -14.14 -1.55 -11.93
CA PRO A 99 -14.86 -2.63 -12.60
C PRO A 99 -14.19 -4.01 -12.52
N SER A 100 -12.90 -4.08 -12.22
CA SER A 100 -12.20 -5.36 -12.02
C SER A 100 -12.42 -5.98 -10.63
N VAL A 101 -12.96 -5.23 -9.67
CA VAL A 101 -13.08 -5.70 -8.27
C VAL A 101 -13.92 -6.96 -8.19
N ASN A 102 -13.35 -7.99 -7.58
CA ASN A 102 -13.99 -9.26 -7.29
C ASN A 102 -13.54 -9.75 -5.90
N GLN A 103 -14.07 -10.89 -5.44
CA GLN A 103 -13.74 -11.42 -4.11
C GLN A 103 -12.25 -11.79 -3.97
N SER A 104 -11.64 -12.41 -4.98
CA SER A 104 -10.23 -12.77 -5.01
C SER A 104 -9.34 -11.56 -4.72
N ILE A 105 -9.55 -10.47 -5.47
CA ILE A 105 -8.79 -9.23 -5.32
C ILE A 105 -8.98 -8.61 -3.93
N ILE A 106 -10.20 -8.59 -3.39
CA ILE A 106 -10.44 -8.00 -2.07
C ILE A 106 -9.83 -8.86 -0.95
N LYS A 107 -9.85 -10.20 -1.07
CA LYS A 107 -9.19 -11.10 -0.13
C LYS A 107 -7.67 -10.99 -0.18
N PHE A 108 -7.09 -10.99 -1.38
CA PHE A 108 -5.68 -10.68 -1.62
C PHE A 108 -5.25 -9.41 -0.88
N LEU A 109 -5.93 -8.30 -1.18
CA LEU A 109 -5.58 -7.01 -0.59
C LEU A 109 -5.79 -7.00 0.93
N GLY A 110 -6.82 -7.69 1.43
CA GLY A 110 -7.07 -7.81 2.88
C GLY A 110 -6.01 -8.64 3.61
N PHE A 111 -5.53 -9.72 2.99
CA PHE A 111 -4.47 -10.58 3.52
C PHE A 111 -3.15 -9.81 3.66
N GLU A 112 -2.69 -9.16 2.58
CA GLU A 112 -1.51 -8.30 2.60
C GLU A 112 -1.64 -7.14 3.61
N GLN A 113 -2.84 -6.57 3.73
CA GLN A 113 -3.09 -5.47 4.64
C GLN A 113 -2.90 -5.86 6.11
N THR A 114 -3.16 -7.12 6.49
CA THR A 114 -2.90 -7.63 7.85
C THR A 114 -1.43 -7.47 8.22
N PHE A 115 -0.51 -7.95 7.39
CA PHE A 115 0.93 -7.91 7.68
C PHE A 115 1.49 -6.50 7.50
N LYS A 116 1.03 -5.76 6.50
CA LYS A 116 1.40 -4.35 6.31
C LYS A 116 1.01 -3.48 7.52
N ASN A 117 -0.17 -3.69 8.08
CA ASN A 117 -0.61 -2.94 9.26
C ASN A 117 0.18 -3.36 10.51
N SER A 118 0.41 -4.65 10.67
CA SER A 118 1.23 -5.20 11.75
C SER A 118 2.62 -4.56 11.80
N LEU A 119 3.28 -4.43 10.64
CA LEU A 119 4.62 -3.83 10.51
C LEU A 119 4.70 -2.41 11.07
N THR A 120 3.63 -1.62 10.96
CA THR A 120 3.63 -0.22 11.45
C THR A 120 3.86 -0.08 12.96
N GLY A 121 3.72 -1.16 13.73
CA GLY A 121 3.77 -1.09 15.18
C GLY A 121 2.45 -0.64 15.83
N LEU A 122 1.53 -0.06 15.06
CA LEU A 122 0.28 0.52 15.56
C LEU A 122 -0.84 -0.53 15.70
N PRO A 123 -1.87 -0.28 16.55
CA PRO A 123 -2.92 -1.26 16.87
C PRO A 123 -3.99 -1.33 15.77
N MET A 124 -3.64 -1.97 14.65
CA MET A 124 -4.53 -2.13 13.50
C MET A 124 -4.55 -3.59 13.04
N GLY A 125 -5.75 -4.15 12.92
CA GLY A 125 -5.98 -5.39 12.19
C GLY A 125 -5.95 -5.19 10.67
N GLY A 126 -6.24 -6.23 9.88
CA GLY A 126 -6.27 -6.19 8.42
C GLY A 126 -7.68 -6.30 7.84
N GLY A 127 -7.98 -5.53 6.81
CA GLY A 127 -9.22 -5.65 6.06
C GLY A 127 -9.18 -4.93 4.72
N LYS A 128 -10.15 -5.20 3.86
CA LYS A 128 -10.32 -4.48 2.58
C LYS A 128 -11.76 -4.54 2.14
N GLY A 129 -12.21 -3.59 1.34
CA GLY A 129 -13.52 -3.66 0.71
C GLY A 129 -13.55 -2.93 -0.62
N GLY A 130 -14.74 -2.81 -1.18
CA GLY A 130 -14.90 -2.15 -2.47
C GLY A 130 -16.15 -2.57 -3.22
N SER A 131 -16.19 -2.20 -4.49
CA SER A 131 -17.26 -2.54 -5.40
C SER A 131 -16.75 -2.60 -6.84
N ASP A 132 -17.43 -3.41 -7.67
CA ASP A 132 -17.29 -3.43 -9.13
C ASP A 132 -17.85 -2.16 -9.81
N PHE A 133 -18.29 -1.18 -9.04
CA PHE A 133 -18.69 0.14 -9.53
C PHE A 133 -17.54 0.88 -10.20
N ASP A 134 -17.78 1.39 -11.41
CA ASP A 134 -16.85 2.24 -12.14
C ASP A 134 -17.22 3.73 -11.94
N PRO A 135 -16.44 4.50 -11.15
CA PRO A 135 -16.69 5.92 -10.95
C PRO A 135 -16.34 6.77 -12.17
N LYS A 136 -15.64 6.21 -13.19
CA LYS A 136 -15.28 6.95 -14.40
C LYS A 136 -16.53 7.29 -15.21
N GLY A 137 -16.57 8.53 -15.67
CA GLY A 137 -17.70 9.06 -16.45
C GLY A 137 -18.99 9.25 -15.65
N LYS A 138 -18.95 9.13 -14.31
CA LYS A 138 -20.10 9.39 -13.45
C LYS A 138 -20.11 10.83 -12.96
N SER A 139 -21.31 11.40 -12.83
CA SER A 139 -21.48 12.69 -12.19
C SER A 139 -21.22 12.61 -10.68
N ASP A 140 -20.96 13.76 -10.05
CA ASP A 140 -20.84 13.83 -8.58
C ASP A 140 -22.12 13.32 -7.88
N ASN A 141 -23.29 13.55 -8.48
CA ASN A 141 -24.57 13.09 -7.94
C ASN A 141 -24.71 11.57 -8.03
N GLU A 142 -24.29 10.97 -9.14
CA GLU A 142 -24.28 9.51 -9.29
C GLU A 142 -23.34 8.85 -8.28
N VAL A 143 -22.13 9.39 -8.14
CA VAL A 143 -21.15 8.89 -7.16
C VAL A 143 -21.67 9.05 -5.73
N MET A 144 -22.31 10.18 -5.42
CA MET A 144 -22.94 10.40 -4.12
C MET A 144 -24.04 9.37 -3.86
N ARG A 145 -24.98 9.16 -4.79
CA ARG A 145 -26.06 8.16 -4.65
C ARG A 145 -25.51 6.75 -4.51
N PHE A 146 -24.47 6.41 -5.25
CA PHE A 146 -23.76 5.15 -5.11
C PHE A 146 -23.15 4.99 -3.71
N CYS A 147 -22.38 5.97 -3.23
CA CYS A 147 -21.76 5.94 -1.90
C CYS A 147 -22.80 5.81 -0.79
N GLN A 148 -23.94 6.50 -0.91
CA GLN A 148 -25.05 6.40 0.04
C GLN A 148 -25.65 4.99 0.04
N SER A 149 -25.95 4.42 -1.14
CA SER A 149 -26.45 3.04 -1.24
C SER A 149 -25.46 2.02 -0.68
N PHE A 150 -24.16 2.18 -0.98
CA PHE A 150 -23.10 1.32 -0.47
C PHE A 150 -23.00 1.38 1.06
N MET A 151 -23.01 2.60 1.63
CA MET A 151 -22.91 2.80 3.06
C MET A 151 -24.19 2.40 3.83
N ALA A 152 -25.35 2.35 3.16
CA ALA A 152 -26.60 1.87 3.78
C ALA A 152 -26.46 0.44 4.33
N GLU A 153 -25.69 -0.41 3.64
CA GLU A 153 -25.35 -1.75 4.11
C GLU A 153 -24.08 -1.76 4.96
N LEU A 154 -22.98 -1.14 4.47
CA LEU A 154 -21.67 -1.23 5.12
C LEU A 154 -21.66 -0.72 6.57
N GLN A 155 -22.46 0.31 6.89
CA GLN A 155 -22.50 0.90 8.24
C GLN A 155 -22.81 -0.09 9.36
N LYS A 156 -23.48 -1.21 9.06
CA LYS A 156 -23.83 -2.24 10.05
C LYS A 156 -22.58 -2.99 10.55
N HIS A 157 -21.51 -2.95 9.77
CA HIS A 157 -20.34 -3.79 9.92
C HIS A 157 -19.08 -3.00 10.27
N ILE A 158 -19.19 -1.67 10.41
CA ILE A 158 -18.05 -0.77 10.67
C ILE A 158 -18.35 0.19 11.83
N SER A 159 -17.30 0.52 12.58
CA SER A 159 -17.25 1.53 13.65
C SER A 159 -15.79 1.82 13.99
N ALA A 160 -15.52 2.83 14.81
CA ALA A 160 -14.15 3.23 15.16
C ALA A 160 -13.33 2.09 15.82
N ASP A 161 -13.99 1.23 16.60
CA ASP A 161 -13.35 0.12 17.34
C ASP A 161 -13.60 -1.27 16.71
N LEU A 162 -14.31 -1.33 15.57
CA LEU A 162 -14.59 -2.58 14.86
C LEU A 162 -13.83 -2.65 13.54
N ASP A 163 -14.09 -1.71 12.63
CA ASP A 163 -13.55 -1.71 11.27
C ASP A 163 -13.51 -0.27 10.75
N VAL A 164 -12.33 0.19 10.34
CA VAL A 164 -12.08 1.57 9.91
C VAL A 164 -11.61 1.61 8.44
N PRO A 165 -12.55 1.73 7.48
CA PRO A 165 -12.20 1.86 6.07
C PRO A 165 -11.44 3.15 5.73
N ALA A 166 -10.93 3.20 4.49
CA ALA A 166 -10.19 4.33 3.94
C ALA A 166 -10.42 4.43 2.42
N GLY A 167 -9.81 5.43 1.77
CA GLY A 167 -9.73 5.49 0.32
C GLY A 167 -8.80 4.43 -0.30
N ASP A 168 -9.04 4.12 -1.57
CA ASP A 168 -8.20 3.34 -2.48
C ASP A 168 -8.54 3.77 -3.92
N ILE A 169 -8.18 2.99 -4.95
CA ILE A 169 -8.52 3.28 -6.35
C ILE A 169 -10.03 3.48 -6.49
N GLY A 170 -10.44 4.63 -7.04
CA GLY A 170 -11.84 5.01 -7.22
C GLY A 170 -12.55 5.56 -5.97
N VAL A 171 -11.86 5.63 -4.83
CA VAL A 171 -12.39 6.19 -3.57
C VAL A 171 -11.39 7.21 -3.01
N GLY A 172 -11.59 8.48 -3.37
CA GLY A 172 -10.82 9.61 -2.86
C GLY A 172 -11.54 10.37 -1.76
N ALA A 173 -11.08 11.60 -1.50
CA ALA A 173 -11.66 12.47 -0.46
C ALA A 173 -13.15 12.77 -0.71
N ARG A 174 -13.57 12.87 -1.98
CA ARG A 174 -14.98 13.07 -2.38
C ARG A 174 -15.85 11.91 -1.91
N GLU A 175 -15.50 10.68 -2.27
CA GLU A 175 -16.23 9.48 -1.87
C GLU A 175 -16.20 9.29 -0.35
N ILE A 176 -15.04 9.48 0.30
CA ILE A 176 -14.94 9.42 1.76
C ILE A 176 -15.86 10.44 2.43
N GLY A 177 -15.98 11.65 1.89
CA GLY A 177 -16.94 12.65 2.35
C GLY A 177 -18.39 12.17 2.27
N TYR A 178 -18.82 11.63 1.13
CA TYR A 178 -20.17 11.09 0.95
C TYR A 178 -20.46 9.88 1.85
N LEU A 179 -19.51 8.95 1.93
CA LEU A 179 -19.59 7.76 2.80
C LEU A 179 -19.69 8.17 4.27
N PHE A 180 -18.82 9.07 4.73
CA PHE A 180 -18.81 9.55 6.11
C PHE A 180 -20.07 10.35 6.47
N GLY A 181 -20.53 11.22 5.57
CA GLY A 181 -21.77 11.97 5.76
C GLY A 181 -22.98 11.05 5.92
N TYR A 182 -23.08 10.03 5.07
CA TYR A 182 -24.21 9.09 5.11
C TYR A 182 -24.12 8.12 6.29
N TYR A 183 -22.91 7.69 6.68
CA TYR A 183 -22.70 6.90 7.90
C TYR A 183 -23.28 7.62 9.13
N ASN A 184 -22.86 8.87 9.35
CA ASN A 184 -23.32 9.66 10.49
C ASN A 184 -24.84 9.89 10.45
N LYS A 185 -25.42 10.10 9.25
CA LYS A 185 -26.86 10.26 9.07
C LYS A 185 -27.65 9.03 9.50
N ILE A 186 -27.22 7.83 9.10
CA ILE A 186 -27.94 6.58 9.43
C ILE A 186 -27.75 6.20 10.90
N LYS A 187 -26.52 6.25 11.39
CA LYS A 187 -26.20 5.87 12.77
C LYS A 187 -26.68 6.88 13.81
N ASN A 188 -27.00 8.11 13.37
CA ASN A 188 -27.33 9.23 14.25
C ASN A 188 -26.24 9.47 15.32
N VAL A 189 -24.97 9.42 14.90
CA VAL A 189 -23.78 9.63 15.74
C VAL A 189 -22.74 10.42 14.96
N ARG A 190 -21.85 11.13 15.66
CA ARG A 190 -20.66 11.75 15.06
C ARG A 190 -19.42 10.96 15.44
N GLU A 191 -19.23 9.81 14.77
CA GLU A 191 -18.11 8.92 15.04
C GLU A 191 -16.93 9.23 14.11
N GLN A 192 -16.06 10.15 14.52
CA GLN A 192 -14.95 10.64 13.67
C GLN A 192 -14.01 9.53 13.20
N GLY A 193 -13.76 8.53 14.06
CA GLY A 193 -12.80 7.45 13.82
C GLY A 193 -13.28 6.35 12.87
N VAL A 194 -14.51 6.39 12.35
CA VAL A 194 -15.05 5.31 11.51
C VAL A 194 -14.43 5.22 10.11
N LEU A 195 -13.88 6.33 9.60
CA LEU A 195 -13.19 6.39 8.31
C LEU A 195 -11.91 7.22 8.44
N THR A 196 -10.93 6.90 7.61
CA THR A 196 -9.67 7.65 7.47
C THR A 196 -9.53 8.22 6.06
N GLY A 197 -8.68 9.23 5.88
CA GLY A 197 -8.63 10.01 4.65
C GLY A 197 -9.76 11.04 4.56
N LYS A 198 -10.25 11.49 5.72
CA LYS A 198 -11.24 12.57 5.79
C LYS A 198 -10.61 13.90 5.39
N GLY A 199 -11.43 14.86 5.00
CA GLY A 199 -11.00 16.23 4.78
C GLY A 199 -10.69 16.92 6.11
N LEU A 200 -9.79 17.90 6.05
CA LEU A 200 -9.25 18.57 7.24
C LEU A 200 -10.33 19.24 8.09
N SER A 201 -11.35 19.81 7.46
CA SER A 201 -12.47 20.49 8.16
C SER A 201 -13.42 19.53 8.90
N TYR A 202 -13.27 18.21 8.74
CA TYR A 202 -14.14 17.21 9.37
C TYR A 202 -13.36 16.00 9.90
N GLY A 203 -12.20 16.24 10.51
CA GLY A 203 -11.46 15.23 11.27
C GLY A 203 -10.38 14.48 10.49
N GLY A 204 -9.97 14.99 9.33
CA GLY A 204 -8.79 14.51 8.61
C GLY A 204 -7.48 14.87 9.31
N SER A 205 -6.39 14.18 8.94
CA SER A 205 -5.03 14.46 9.43
C SER A 205 -4.25 15.30 8.42
N LEU A 206 -3.47 16.26 8.92
CA LEU A 206 -2.40 16.89 8.16
C LEU A 206 -1.33 15.85 7.77
N GLY A 207 -0.53 16.15 6.74
CA GLY A 207 0.53 15.25 6.23
C GLY A 207 0.04 13.99 5.50
N ARG A 208 -1.28 13.71 5.49
CA ARG A 208 -1.81 12.48 4.88
C ARG A 208 -1.55 12.39 3.38
N THR A 209 -1.57 13.53 2.68
CA THR A 209 -1.33 13.62 1.25
C THR A 209 0.09 13.19 0.89
N GLN A 210 1.09 13.54 1.70
CA GLN A 210 2.50 13.25 1.46
C GLN A 210 2.93 11.88 2.02
N ALA A 211 2.16 11.34 2.96
CA ALA A 211 2.54 10.21 3.82
C ALA A 211 3.17 9.01 3.12
N THR A 212 2.63 8.56 1.99
CA THR A 212 3.15 7.39 1.29
C THR A 212 4.48 7.69 0.60
N GLY A 213 4.59 8.82 -0.11
CA GLY A 213 5.82 9.22 -0.79
C GLY A 213 6.95 9.54 0.20
N TYR A 214 6.63 10.27 1.27
CA TYR A 214 7.58 10.53 2.36
C TYR A 214 7.98 9.25 3.08
N GLY A 215 7.00 8.36 3.35
CA GLY A 215 7.26 7.09 3.99
C GLY A 215 8.25 6.22 3.21
N LEU A 216 8.07 6.14 1.89
CA LEU A 216 9.01 5.46 0.98
C LEU A 216 10.43 6.01 1.15
N ILE A 217 10.59 7.33 1.12
CA ILE A 217 11.91 7.95 1.22
C ILE A 217 12.51 7.79 2.62
N TYR A 218 11.73 7.85 3.70
CA TYR A 218 12.25 7.59 5.05
C TYR A 218 12.73 6.15 5.23
N PHE A 219 11.98 5.17 4.70
CA PHE A 219 12.42 3.78 4.71
C PHE A 219 13.70 3.60 3.89
N ALA A 220 13.71 4.11 2.65
CA ALA A 220 14.87 4.04 1.76
C ALA A 220 16.10 4.73 2.37
N GLN A 221 15.90 5.87 3.04
CA GLN A 221 16.96 6.59 3.72
C GLN A 221 17.59 5.74 4.82
N GLU A 222 16.79 5.05 5.63
CA GLU A 222 17.31 4.18 6.68
C GLU A 222 18.05 2.95 6.12
N MET A 223 17.53 2.38 5.03
CA MET A 223 18.19 1.30 4.29
C MET A 223 19.55 1.73 3.71
N LEU A 224 19.61 2.90 3.08
CA LEU A 224 20.85 3.47 2.53
C LEU A 224 21.86 3.76 3.65
N LYS A 225 21.42 4.35 4.77
CA LYS A 225 22.29 4.62 5.93
C LYS A 225 22.94 3.32 6.46
N HIS A 226 22.20 2.22 6.54
CA HIS A 226 22.75 0.91 6.93
C HIS A 226 23.85 0.43 5.98
N ALA A 227 23.72 0.74 4.69
CA ALA A 227 24.74 0.46 3.68
C ALA A 227 25.85 1.52 3.58
N ASN A 228 25.93 2.48 4.51
CA ASN A 228 26.83 3.64 4.46
C ASN A 228 26.64 4.53 3.21
N GLU A 229 25.43 4.54 2.66
CA GLU A 229 25.01 5.35 1.52
C GLU A 229 24.02 6.44 1.95
N SER A 230 23.75 7.39 1.05
CA SER A 230 22.74 8.43 1.28
C SER A 230 22.12 8.91 -0.02
N PHE A 231 21.03 9.68 0.06
CA PHE A 231 20.43 10.34 -1.10
C PHE A 231 21.28 11.50 -1.65
N LYS A 232 22.18 12.07 -0.84
CA LYS A 232 22.91 13.29 -1.21
C LYS A 232 23.81 13.05 -2.42
N GLY A 233 23.57 13.80 -3.49
CA GLY A 233 24.33 13.73 -4.73
C GLY A 233 24.00 12.51 -5.60
N LYS A 234 23.04 11.67 -5.21
CA LYS A 234 22.60 10.51 -6.00
C LYS A 234 21.60 10.92 -7.06
N THR A 235 21.67 10.24 -8.20
CA THR A 235 20.70 10.35 -9.30
C THR A 235 19.54 9.40 -9.05
N VAL A 236 18.31 9.91 -9.14
CA VAL A 236 17.09 9.17 -8.83
C VAL A 236 16.16 9.14 -10.04
N VAL A 237 15.61 7.98 -10.35
CA VAL A 237 14.53 7.80 -11.33
C VAL A 237 13.26 7.38 -10.59
N VAL A 238 12.15 8.06 -10.84
CA VAL A 238 10.86 7.80 -10.18
C VAL A 238 9.80 7.50 -11.22
N SER A 239 9.29 6.27 -11.30
CA SER A 239 8.13 6.04 -12.17
C SER A 239 6.88 6.67 -11.57
N GLY A 240 5.97 7.09 -12.44
CA GLY A 240 4.74 7.74 -12.04
C GLY A 240 4.92 9.24 -11.76
N SER A 241 3.78 9.91 -11.74
CA SER A 241 3.64 11.36 -11.50
C SER A 241 2.35 11.64 -10.73
N GLY A 242 1.86 10.62 -10.03
CA GLY A 242 0.75 10.73 -9.09
C GLY A 242 1.25 11.11 -7.70
N ASN A 243 0.33 11.10 -6.73
CA ASN A 243 0.58 11.49 -5.35
C ASN A 243 1.86 10.86 -4.75
N VAL A 244 2.02 9.54 -4.82
CA VAL A 244 3.21 8.86 -4.25
C VAL A 244 4.50 9.35 -4.90
N ALA A 245 4.54 9.40 -6.23
CA ALA A 245 5.72 9.82 -6.98
C ALA A 245 6.09 11.29 -6.72
N ILE A 246 5.11 12.20 -6.74
CA ILE A 246 5.32 13.64 -6.50
C ILE A 246 5.99 13.86 -5.13
N TYR A 247 5.45 13.26 -4.07
CA TYR A 247 5.97 13.48 -2.73
C TYR A 247 7.20 12.64 -2.42
N ALA A 248 7.43 11.53 -3.14
CA ALA A 248 8.72 10.83 -3.11
C ALA A 248 9.82 11.68 -3.76
N MET A 249 9.55 12.32 -4.92
CA MET A 249 10.48 13.26 -5.55
C MET A 249 10.77 14.43 -4.63
N GLU A 250 9.74 15.04 -4.03
CA GLU A 250 9.90 16.14 -3.07
C GLU A 250 10.86 15.79 -1.94
N LYS A 251 10.61 14.68 -1.24
CA LYS A 251 11.43 14.29 -0.09
C LYS A 251 12.84 13.85 -0.51
N ALA A 252 12.99 13.18 -1.66
CA ALA A 252 14.31 12.82 -2.19
C ALA A 252 15.14 14.07 -2.52
N MET A 253 14.55 15.08 -3.16
CA MET A 253 15.20 16.36 -3.47
C MET A 253 15.60 17.12 -2.20
N GLU A 254 14.73 17.16 -1.18
CA GLU A 254 15.06 17.75 0.12
C GLU A 254 16.27 17.09 0.79
N LEU A 255 16.46 15.79 0.58
CA LEU A 255 17.63 15.04 1.05
C LEU A 255 18.87 15.18 0.15
N GLY A 256 18.81 16.04 -0.87
CA GLY A 256 19.93 16.37 -1.75
C GLY A 256 20.12 15.43 -2.93
N ALA A 257 19.11 14.61 -3.27
CA ALA A 257 19.13 13.81 -4.48
C ALA A 257 18.77 14.64 -5.72
N LYS A 258 19.24 14.19 -6.89
CA LYS A 258 18.87 14.74 -8.19
C LYS A 258 17.91 13.78 -8.87
N VAL A 259 16.62 14.10 -8.85
CA VAL A 259 15.63 13.33 -9.62
C VAL A 259 15.71 13.74 -11.07
N ILE A 260 15.96 12.80 -11.98
CA ILE A 260 16.16 13.09 -13.41
C ILE A 260 15.00 12.64 -14.31
N ALA A 261 14.12 11.75 -13.85
CA ALA A 261 13.04 11.25 -14.69
C ALA A 261 11.78 10.95 -13.89
N CYS A 262 10.62 11.20 -14.51
CA CYS A 262 9.33 10.70 -14.05
C CYS A 262 8.34 10.37 -15.17
N SER A 263 7.34 9.53 -14.89
CA SER A 263 6.43 9.01 -15.93
C SER A 263 4.94 9.24 -15.68
N ASP A 264 4.14 9.09 -16.72
CA ASP A 264 2.72 8.79 -16.60
C ASP A 264 2.35 7.60 -17.50
N SER A 265 1.06 7.31 -17.66
CA SER A 265 0.62 6.16 -18.47
C SER A 265 1.04 6.20 -19.94
N ASN A 266 1.36 7.38 -20.48
CA ASN A 266 1.64 7.57 -21.90
C ASN A 266 3.13 7.56 -22.21
N GLY A 267 3.97 7.97 -21.26
CA GLY A 267 5.41 8.08 -21.48
C GLY A 267 6.13 8.62 -20.25
N TYR A 268 7.39 8.98 -20.43
CA TYR A 268 8.21 9.56 -19.37
C TYR A 268 9.02 10.75 -19.84
N ILE A 269 9.38 11.61 -18.90
CA ILE A 269 10.27 12.75 -19.13
C ILE A 269 11.63 12.48 -18.52
N VAL A 270 12.67 13.01 -19.16
CA VAL A 270 14.05 13.01 -18.67
C VAL A 270 14.57 14.44 -18.68
N ASP A 271 14.98 14.92 -17.52
CA ASP A 271 15.62 16.21 -17.32
C ASP A 271 16.99 15.98 -16.66
N GLU A 272 18.04 15.98 -17.48
CA GLU A 272 19.42 15.80 -17.04
C GLU A 272 19.89 16.90 -16.10
N ASN A 273 19.18 18.03 -16.00
CA ASN A 273 19.48 19.08 -15.02
C ASN A 273 18.74 18.89 -13.70
N GLY A 274 17.77 17.97 -13.66
CA GLY A 274 16.90 17.67 -12.53
C GLY A 274 15.48 18.17 -12.77
N ILE A 275 14.49 17.35 -12.39
CA ILE A 275 13.06 17.64 -12.56
C ILE A 275 12.64 18.90 -11.78
N GLN A 276 11.95 19.81 -12.46
CA GLN A 276 11.27 20.96 -11.86
C GLN A 276 9.94 20.50 -11.22
N LEU A 277 10.00 20.13 -9.94
CA LEU A 277 8.87 19.51 -9.23
C LEU A 277 7.61 20.39 -9.18
N ASP A 278 7.75 21.71 -9.03
CA ASP A 278 6.60 22.63 -8.97
C ASP A 278 5.79 22.61 -10.27
N LEU A 279 6.46 22.49 -11.42
CA LEU A 279 5.80 22.32 -12.71
C LEU A 279 5.08 20.96 -12.79
N VAL A 280 5.69 19.89 -12.29
CA VAL A 280 5.02 18.57 -12.23
C VAL A 280 3.76 18.63 -11.37
N LYS A 281 3.81 19.29 -10.21
CA LYS A 281 2.63 19.51 -9.35
C LYS A 281 1.57 20.35 -10.04
N GLU A 282 1.94 21.44 -10.69
CA GLU A 282 1.00 22.28 -11.45
C GLU A 282 0.30 21.48 -12.55
N LEU A 283 1.07 20.71 -13.34
CA LEU A 283 0.53 19.87 -14.40
C LEU A 283 -0.41 18.81 -13.84
N LYS A 284 -0.03 18.11 -12.77
CA LYS A 284 -0.74 16.91 -12.30
C LYS A 284 -1.85 17.18 -11.30
N GLU A 285 -1.66 18.10 -10.36
CA GLU A 285 -2.61 18.39 -9.29
C GLU A 285 -3.61 19.49 -9.68
N VAL A 286 -3.19 20.49 -10.47
CA VAL A 286 -4.02 21.64 -10.86
C VAL A 286 -4.61 21.46 -12.26
N LYS A 287 -3.77 21.36 -13.29
CA LYS A 287 -4.21 21.29 -14.70
C LYS A 287 -4.75 19.92 -15.11
N ARG A 288 -4.38 18.86 -14.37
CA ARG A 288 -4.66 17.45 -14.71
C ARG A 288 -4.16 17.07 -16.12
N ALA A 289 -3.03 17.64 -16.49
CA ALA A 289 -2.36 17.55 -17.77
C ALA A 289 -1.51 16.27 -17.92
N ARG A 290 -1.03 16.02 -19.15
CA ARG A 290 -0.08 14.93 -19.44
C ARG A 290 1.34 15.35 -19.11
N ILE A 291 2.18 14.39 -18.72
CA ILE A 291 3.55 14.71 -18.31
C ILE A 291 4.39 15.22 -19.48
N LYS A 292 4.02 14.87 -20.72
CA LYS A 292 4.65 15.40 -21.93
C LYS A 292 4.64 16.94 -22.01
N GLU A 293 3.64 17.61 -21.44
CA GLU A 293 3.54 19.08 -21.44
C GLU A 293 4.64 19.74 -20.60
N TYR A 294 5.39 18.96 -19.81
CA TYR A 294 6.57 19.44 -19.10
C TYR A 294 7.65 19.97 -20.05
N VAL A 295 7.87 19.32 -21.20
CA VAL A 295 8.94 19.71 -22.14
C VAL A 295 8.62 21.00 -22.89
N ASP A 296 7.35 21.42 -22.93
CA ASP A 296 6.94 22.70 -23.51
C ASP A 296 7.46 23.88 -22.66
N ALA A 297 7.54 23.70 -21.34
CA ALA A 297 8.06 24.69 -20.41
C ALA A 297 9.55 24.50 -20.10
N VAL A 298 10.08 23.28 -20.28
CA VAL A 298 11.50 22.94 -20.06
C VAL A 298 12.11 22.32 -21.33
N PRO A 299 12.54 23.13 -22.31
CA PRO A 299 13.01 22.62 -23.61
C PRO A 299 14.30 21.78 -23.55
N SER A 300 15.05 21.83 -22.44
CA SER A 300 16.22 20.97 -22.22
C SER A 300 15.85 19.54 -21.84
N ALA A 301 14.61 19.31 -21.38
CA ALA A 301 14.11 17.99 -21.05
C ALA A 301 13.62 17.27 -22.30
N LYS A 302 13.62 15.94 -22.23
CA LYS A 302 13.15 15.05 -23.30
C LYS A 302 11.90 14.34 -22.85
N TYR A 303 10.98 14.12 -23.78
CA TYR A 303 9.85 13.22 -23.60
C TYR A 303 10.06 11.96 -24.43
N VAL A 304 9.80 10.81 -23.84
CA VAL A 304 9.86 9.50 -24.48
C VAL A 304 8.47 8.88 -24.41
N GLU A 305 7.94 8.48 -25.56
CA GLU A 305 6.65 7.80 -25.66
C GLU A 305 6.77 6.36 -25.14
N GLY A 306 5.78 5.91 -24.37
CA GLY A 306 5.80 4.63 -23.66
C GLY A 306 6.54 4.73 -22.32
N CYS A 307 5.90 4.25 -21.24
CA CYS A 307 6.43 4.44 -19.88
C CYS A 307 7.34 3.31 -19.39
N LYS A 308 7.40 2.18 -20.10
CA LYS A 308 8.16 0.98 -19.66
C LYS A 308 9.67 1.19 -19.69
N ASP A 309 10.14 2.01 -20.64
CA ASP A 309 11.55 2.23 -20.91
C ASP A 309 12.21 3.24 -19.98
N ILE A 310 11.46 3.82 -19.02
CA ILE A 310 12.02 4.73 -18.00
C ILE A 310 13.19 4.08 -17.23
N TRP A 311 13.19 2.75 -17.08
CA TRP A 311 14.23 2.01 -16.39
C TRP A 311 15.55 1.87 -17.18
N ASN A 312 15.57 2.32 -18.44
CA ASN A 312 16.80 2.41 -19.23
C ASN A 312 17.65 3.62 -18.83
N GLU A 313 17.07 4.61 -18.14
CA GLU A 313 17.78 5.79 -17.66
C GLU A 313 18.73 5.42 -16.53
N LYS A 314 19.99 5.86 -16.62
CA LYS A 314 21.01 5.55 -15.63
C LYS A 314 20.72 6.29 -14.31
N CYS A 315 20.64 5.55 -13.21
CA CYS A 315 20.42 6.11 -11.88
C CYS A 315 21.11 5.29 -10.78
N ASP A 316 21.37 5.95 -9.65
CA ASP A 316 21.83 5.25 -8.44
C ASP A 316 20.63 4.61 -7.70
N ILE A 317 19.47 5.27 -7.70
CA ILE A 317 18.29 4.83 -6.95
C ILE A 317 17.06 4.85 -7.86
N ALA A 318 16.35 3.71 -7.92
CA ALA A 318 15.08 3.59 -8.65
C ALA A 318 13.89 3.52 -7.66
N LEU A 319 12.88 4.36 -7.89
CA LEU A 319 11.66 4.44 -7.07
C LEU A 319 10.42 4.09 -7.90
N PRO A 320 10.06 2.82 -8.06
CA PRO A 320 8.84 2.42 -8.75
C PRO A 320 7.56 2.80 -7.99
N CYS A 321 6.85 3.81 -8.49
CA CYS A 321 5.69 4.43 -7.84
C CYS A 321 4.44 4.54 -8.74
N ALA A 322 4.38 3.84 -9.88
CA ALA A 322 3.25 3.94 -10.80
C ALA A 322 2.24 2.78 -10.68
N THR A 323 2.63 1.57 -11.08
CA THR A 323 1.70 0.43 -11.23
C THR A 323 2.32 -0.91 -10.82
N GLN A 324 1.47 -1.93 -10.68
CA GLN A 324 1.90 -3.31 -10.42
C GLN A 324 2.65 -3.88 -11.64
N GLY A 325 3.73 -4.63 -11.40
CA GLY A 325 4.48 -5.34 -12.44
C GLY A 325 5.18 -4.45 -13.47
N GLU A 326 5.53 -3.21 -13.13
CA GLU A 326 6.25 -2.28 -14.00
C GLU A 326 7.76 -2.54 -14.10
N ILE A 327 8.35 -3.34 -13.20
CA ILE A 327 9.73 -3.83 -13.31
C ILE A 327 9.68 -5.36 -13.46
N ASN A 328 10.07 -5.84 -14.63
CA ASN A 328 10.28 -7.25 -14.92
C ASN A 328 11.78 -7.61 -14.84
N VAL A 329 12.13 -8.88 -15.12
CA VAL A 329 13.52 -9.36 -15.12
C VAL A 329 14.42 -8.59 -16.08
N GLU A 330 13.91 -8.20 -17.25
CA GLU A 330 14.65 -7.43 -18.25
C GLU A 330 15.02 -6.05 -17.70
N ALA A 331 14.03 -5.29 -17.20
CA ALA A 331 14.25 -3.99 -16.57
C ALA A 331 15.18 -4.07 -15.35
N ALA A 332 15.05 -5.13 -14.54
CA ALA A 332 15.94 -5.36 -13.39
C ALA A 332 17.41 -5.53 -13.82
N ASN A 333 17.67 -6.33 -14.86
CA ASN A 333 19.01 -6.50 -15.41
C ASN A 333 19.56 -5.19 -16.00
N THR A 334 18.72 -4.42 -16.70
CA THR A 334 19.12 -3.10 -17.22
C THR A 334 19.54 -2.15 -16.10
N LEU A 335 18.74 -2.04 -15.04
CA LEU A 335 19.05 -1.20 -13.87
C LEU A 335 20.38 -1.62 -13.22
N ILE A 336 20.61 -2.92 -13.05
CA ILE A 336 21.86 -3.47 -12.50
C ILE A 336 23.06 -3.11 -13.40
N ASN A 337 22.93 -3.33 -14.71
CA ASN A 337 23.99 -3.01 -15.68
C ASN A 337 24.31 -1.50 -15.72
N ASN A 338 23.32 -0.66 -15.41
CA ASN A 338 23.47 0.79 -15.30
C ASN A 338 24.07 1.25 -13.95
N GLY A 339 24.27 0.34 -12.99
CA GLY A 339 24.91 0.61 -11.71
C GLY A 339 23.95 1.08 -10.61
N VAL A 340 22.67 0.69 -10.67
CA VAL A 340 21.73 0.95 -9.58
C VAL A 340 22.27 0.35 -8.27
N ILE A 341 22.14 1.08 -7.16
CA ILE A 341 22.51 0.59 -5.82
C ILE A 341 21.28 0.24 -4.97
N ALA A 342 20.13 0.87 -5.25
CA ALA A 342 18.91 0.65 -4.51
C ALA A 342 17.64 0.72 -5.38
N VAL A 343 16.69 -0.17 -5.10
CA VAL A 343 15.35 -0.18 -5.68
C VAL A 343 14.33 -0.19 -4.55
N CYS A 344 13.47 0.84 -4.49
CA CYS A 344 12.53 1.01 -3.38
C CYS A 344 11.09 1.16 -3.86
N GLU A 345 10.24 0.21 -3.51
CA GLU A 345 8.87 0.15 -4.02
C GLU A 345 7.94 1.17 -3.37
N GLY A 346 7.43 2.13 -4.15
CA GLY A 346 6.37 3.06 -3.74
C GLY A 346 4.97 2.59 -4.09
N ALA A 347 4.82 1.87 -5.21
CA ALA A 347 3.57 1.22 -5.61
C ALA A 347 3.36 -0.12 -4.87
N ASN A 348 2.19 -0.75 -5.07
CA ASN A 348 1.95 -2.11 -4.57
C ASN A 348 2.43 -3.12 -5.63
N MET A 349 3.42 -3.95 -5.27
CA MET A 349 4.03 -4.98 -6.13
C MET A 349 4.48 -4.47 -7.51
N PRO A 350 5.22 -3.36 -7.62
CA PRO A 350 5.72 -2.91 -8.91
C PRO A 350 6.76 -3.86 -9.52
N CYS A 351 7.56 -4.57 -8.72
CA CYS A 351 8.47 -5.57 -9.25
C CYS A 351 7.79 -6.93 -9.36
N SER A 352 8.06 -7.68 -10.44
CA SER A 352 7.74 -9.10 -10.47
C SER A 352 8.60 -9.88 -9.46
N LEU A 353 8.09 -11.01 -8.94
CA LEU A 353 8.85 -11.83 -7.99
C LEU A 353 10.24 -12.22 -8.53
N ASP A 354 10.32 -12.58 -9.81
CA ASP A 354 11.58 -12.92 -10.47
C ASP A 354 12.55 -11.72 -10.54
N ALA A 355 12.05 -10.49 -10.73
CA ALA A 355 12.88 -9.29 -10.71
C ALA A 355 13.43 -9.00 -9.30
N ILE A 356 12.61 -9.22 -8.27
CA ILE A 356 13.02 -9.09 -6.86
C ILE A 356 14.18 -10.06 -6.56
N GLU A 357 14.06 -11.32 -7.00
CA GLU A 357 15.16 -12.29 -6.84
C GLU A 357 16.45 -11.85 -7.54
N VAL A 358 16.35 -11.28 -8.74
CA VAL A 358 17.50 -10.76 -9.48
C VAL A 358 18.20 -9.65 -8.69
N PHE A 359 17.45 -8.71 -8.11
CA PHE A 359 18.03 -7.66 -7.26
C PHE A 359 18.73 -8.24 -6.02
N ILE A 360 18.08 -9.15 -5.30
CA ILE A 360 18.64 -9.76 -4.09
C ILE A 360 19.92 -10.56 -4.38
N LYS A 361 19.93 -11.36 -5.45
CA LYS A 361 21.10 -12.17 -5.85
C LYS A 361 22.30 -11.29 -6.26
N ASN A 362 22.05 -10.09 -6.76
CA ASN A 362 23.09 -9.13 -7.13
C ASN A 362 23.42 -8.12 -6.03
N ASN A 363 22.97 -8.35 -4.79
CA ASN A 363 23.22 -7.47 -3.63
C ASN A 363 22.73 -6.02 -3.81
N ILE A 364 21.68 -5.82 -4.61
CA ILE A 364 21.02 -4.51 -4.72
C ILE A 364 20.16 -4.30 -3.48
N LEU A 365 20.24 -3.12 -2.87
CA LEU A 365 19.41 -2.76 -1.72
C LEU A 365 17.94 -2.70 -2.14
N PHE A 366 17.16 -3.69 -1.72
CA PHE A 366 15.77 -3.82 -2.13
C PHE A 366 14.80 -3.54 -0.98
N SER A 367 13.90 -2.58 -1.18
CA SER A 367 12.85 -2.25 -0.22
C SER A 367 11.48 -2.70 -0.70
N PRO A 368 10.82 -3.66 0.00
CA PRO A 368 9.54 -4.21 -0.42
C PRO A 368 8.38 -3.24 -0.13
N GLY A 369 7.43 -3.16 -1.07
CA GLY A 369 6.31 -2.21 -1.01
C GLY A 369 5.51 -2.30 0.28
N LYS A 370 5.25 -3.53 0.77
CA LYS A 370 4.54 -3.74 2.04
C LYS A 370 5.17 -3.00 3.23
N ALA A 371 6.47 -2.76 3.21
CA ALA A 371 7.20 -2.02 4.23
C ALA A 371 7.35 -0.54 3.85
N SER A 372 7.93 -0.21 2.68
CA SER A 372 8.25 1.17 2.28
C SER A 372 7.01 2.04 2.06
N ASN A 373 5.94 1.50 1.48
CA ASN A 373 4.73 2.28 1.19
C ASN A 373 3.71 2.25 2.36
N ALA A 374 4.12 1.76 3.53
CA ALA A 374 3.30 1.72 4.74
C ALA A 374 3.02 3.09 5.35
N GLY A 375 3.74 4.15 4.93
CA GLY A 375 3.54 5.51 5.43
C GLY A 375 2.09 6.01 5.31
N GLY A 376 1.39 5.65 4.23
CA GLY A 376 -0.02 6.01 4.06
C GLY A 376 -0.94 5.38 5.10
N VAL A 377 -0.70 4.12 5.50
CA VAL A 377 -1.51 3.46 6.53
C VAL A 377 -1.07 3.85 7.94
N ALA A 378 0.22 4.13 8.14
CA ALA A 378 0.74 4.74 9.37
C ALA A 378 0.04 6.08 9.66
N CYS A 379 0.00 7.01 8.69
CA CYS A 379 -0.73 8.26 8.85
C CYS A 379 -2.25 8.06 9.00
N SER A 380 -2.81 6.98 8.47
CA SER A 380 -4.24 6.66 8.71
C SER A 380 -4.47 6.26 10.18
N ALA A 381 -3.56 5.51 10.80
CA ALA A 381 -3.62 5.27 12.25
C ALA A 381 -3.36 6.54 13.07
N LEU A 382 -2.46 7.42 12.62
CA LEU A 382 -2.27 8.74 13.27
C LEU A 382 -3.56 9.58 13.20
N GLU A 383 -4.32 9.52 12.09
CA GLU A 383 -5.65 10.14 11.99
C GLU A 383 -6.64 9.51 12.98
N MET A 384 -6.63 8.19 13.15
CA MET A 384 -7.45 7.51 14.16
C MET A 384 -7.10 7.98 15.58
N SER A 385 -5.82 8.03 15.93
CA SER A 385 -5.35 8.52 17.23
C SER A 385 -5.80 9.96 17.49
N GLN A 386 -5.64 10.85 16.51
CA GLN A 386 -6.12 12.23 16.57
C GLN A 386 -7.64 12.31 16.78
N ASN A 387 -8.41 11.46 16.10
CA ASN A 387 -9.87 11.40 16.27
C ASN A 387 -10.28 10.88 17.65
N SER A 388 -9.60 9.87 18.18
CA SER A 388 -9.84 9.36 19.54
C SER A 388 -9.51 10.41 20.60
N MET A 389 -8.44 11.17 20.42
CA MET A 389 -8.06 12.28 21.31
C MET A 389 -8.90 13.55 21.09
N ARG A 390 -9.61 13.65 19.96
CA ARG A 390 -10.28 14.87 19.48
C ARG A 390 -9.30 16.06 19.37
N TYR A 391 -8.08 15.78 18.94
CA TYR A 391 -6.99 16.74 18.83
C TYR A 391 -6.34 16.65 17.45
N SER A 392 -5.94 17.78 16.88
CA SER A 392 -5.26 17.85 15.58
C SER A 392 -3.79 18.18 15.78
N TRP A 393 -2.93 17.35 15.20
CA TRP A 393 -1.49 17.61 15.17
C TRP A 393 -1.12 18.55 14.03
N THR A 394 -0.02 19.26 14.22
CA THR A 394 0.68 20.02 13.18
C THR A 394 1.29 19.08 12.12
N VAL A 395 1.69 19.63 10.96
CA VAL A 395 2.35 18.83 9.90
C VAL A 395 3.66 18.23 10.43
N GLU A 396 4.38 19.01 11.21
CA GLU A 396 5.67 18.67 11.81
C GLU A 396 5.53 17.47 12.74
N GLU A 397 4.57 17.53 13.68
CA GLU A 397 4.30 16.42 14.62
C GLU A 397 3.87 15.13 13.89
N VAL A 398 3.04 15.23 12.84
CA VAL A 398 2.65 14.06 12.04
C VAL A 398 3.88 13.49 11.31
N ASN A 399 4.70 14.36 10.72
CA ASN A 399 5.87 13.96 9.95
C ASN A 399 6.95 13.31 10.82
N GLU A 400 7.21 13.83 12.01
CA GLU A 400 8.15 13.23 12.98
C GLU A 400 7.70 11.82 13.38
N LYS A 401 6.41 11.63 13.67
CA LYS A 401 5.84 10.31 13.99
C LYS A 401 5.94 9.36 12.81
N LEU A 402 5.60 9.83 11.61
CA LEU A 402 5.72 9.06 10.38
C LEU A 402 7.17 8.58 10.17
N GLN A 403 8.15 9.49 10.29
CA GLN A 403 9.57 9.15 10.14
C GLN A 403 10.00 8.07 11.13
N GLN A 404 9.64 8.22 12.40
CA GLN A 404 9.95 7.23 13.44
C GLN A 404 9.34 5.86 13.12
N ILE A 405 8.06 5.82 12.71
CA ILE A 405 7.38 4.59 12.31
C ILE A 405 8.12 3.90 11.15
N MET A 406 8.52 4.64 10.12
CA MET A 406 9.24 4.04 8.98
C MET A 406 10.62 3.48 9.37
N VAL A 407 11.33 4.16 10.26
CA VAL A 407 12.60 3.67 10.83
C VAL A 407 12.37 2.37 11.60
N ASP A 408 11.30 2.29 12.39
CA ASP A 408 10.98 1.09 13.16
C ASP A 408 10.56 -0.08 12.26
N ILE A 409 9.81 0.18 11.18
CA ILE A 409 9.48 -0.84 10.17
C ILE A 409 10.77 -1.42 9.57
N PHE A 410 11.72 -0.58 9.16
CA PHE A 410 13.01 -1.03 8.63
C PHE A 410 13.77 -1.89 9.64
N LYS A 411 13.91 -1.41 10.88
CA LYS A 411 14.63 -2.12 11.94
C LYS A 411 14.01 -3.48 12.25
N ASN A 412 12.67 -3.55 12.29
CA ASN A 412 11.94 -4.80 12.54
C ASN A 412 12.10 -5.79 11.39
N ALA A 413 11.95 -5.34 10.14
CA ALA A 413 12.14 -6.19 8.96
C ALA A 413 13.57 -6.74 8.90
N LYS A 414 14.57 -5.87 9.09
CA LYS A 414 15.99 -6.28 9.11
C LYS A 414 16.28 -7.27 10.24
N LYS A 415 15.81 -6.96 11.46
CA LYS A 415 15.99 -7.85 12.62
C LYS A 415 15.43 -9.25 12.33
N ALA A 416 14.22 -9.32 11.79
CA ALA A 416 13.59 -10.59 11.43
C ALA A 416 14.35 -11.32 10.32
N ALA A 417 14.81 -10.61 9.29
CA ALA A 417 15.63 -11.19 8.21
C ALA A 417 16.90 -11.88 8.78
N ILE A 418 17.63 -11.18 9.66
CA ILE A 418 18.83 -11.72 10.30
C ILE A 418 18.50 -12.89 11.23
N GLU A 419 17.50 -12.72 12.10
CA GLU A 419 17.13 -13.72 13.11
C GLU A 419 16.70 -15.05 12.47
N TYR A 420 16.02 -15.00 11.33
CA TYR A 420 15.54 -16.17 10.61
C TYR A 420 16.43 -16.61 9.43
N GLY A 421 17.63 -16.03 9.30
CA GLY A 421 18.65 -16.49 8.36
C GLY A 421 18.30 -16.22 6.90
N ALA A 422 17.59 -15.13 6.60
CA ALA A 422 17.32 -14.72 5.23
C ALA A 422 18.63 -14.32 4.52
N GLU A 423 18.87 -14.90 3.35
CA GLU A 423 20.03 -14.59 2.52
C GLU A 423 20.12 -13.08 2.23
N ASN A 424 21.33 -12.52 2.25
CA ASN A 424 21.61 -11.10 1.98
C ASN A 424 20.76 -10.10 2.78
N GLU A 425 20.36 -10.46 4.01
CA GLU A 425 19.46 -9.64 4.84
C GLU A 425 18.15 -9.28 4.13
N ASN A 426 17.63 -10.19 3.29
CA ASN A 426 16.47 -9.96 2.43
C ASN A 426 15.26 -9.38 3.20
N LEU A 427 15.00 -8.10 2.98
CA LEU A 427 13.94 -7.34 3.65
C LEU A 427 12.53 -7.80 3.24
N VAL A 428 12.36 -8.48 2.10
CA VAL A 428 11.07 -9.09 1.71
C VAL A 428 10.68 -10.17 2.72
N VAL A 429 11.60 -11.11 2.97
CA VAL A 429 11.41 -12.19 3.95
C VAL A 429 11.31 -11.59 5.35
N GLY A 430 12.19 -10.64 5.68
CA GLY A 430 12.17 -9.94 6.97
C GLY A 430 10.84 -9.24 7.26
N ALA A 431 10.29 -8.51 6.29
CA ALA A 431 9.01 -7.81 6.43
C ALA A 431 7.84 -8.80 6.59
N ASN A 432 7.82 -9.88 5.80
CA ASN A 432 6.82 -10.94 5.93
C ASN A 432 6.86 -11.59 7.32
N ILE A 433 8.06 -11.96 7.80
CA ILE A 433 8.24 -12.59 9.11
C ILE A 433 7.88 -11.62 10.24
N ALA A 434 8.39 -10.39 10.23
CA ALA A 434 8.10 -9.40 11.28
C ALA A 434 6.61 -9.07 11.35
N GLY A 435 5.96 -8.88 10.19
CA GLY A 435 4.52 -8.66 10.11
C GLY A 435 3.72 -9.85 10.64
N PHE A 436 4.11 -11.08 10.30
CA PHE A 436 3.47 -12.30 10.77
C PHE A 436 3.63 -12.52 12.27
N LEU A 437 4.86 -12.42 12.81
CA LEU A 437 5.16 -12.79 14.19
C LEU A 437 4.31 -12.01 15.20
N LYS A 438 4.13 -10.71 14.99
CA LYS A 438 3.33 -9.88 15.90
C LYS A 438 1.85 -10.30 15.90
N VAL A 439 1.29 -10.61 14.73
CA VAL A 439 -0.10 -11.11 14.61
C VAL A 439 -0.21 -12.51 15.23
N ALA A 440 0.74 -13.38 14.93
CA ALA A 440 0.83 -14.73 15.45
C ALA A 440 0.85 -14.76 16.99
N GLU A 441 1.70 -13.95 17.61
CA GLU A 441 1.79 -13.84 19.07
C GLU A 441 0.48 -13.37 19.70
N ALA A 442 -0.17 -12.35 19.12
CA ALA A 442 -1.47 -11.88 19.59
C ALA A 442 -2.56 -12.96 19.46
N MET A 443 -2.66 -13.63 18.30
CA MET A 443 -3.61 -14.72 18.09
C MET A 443 -3.39 -15.88 19.06
N MET A 444 -2.13 -16.24 19.35
CA MET A 444 -1.81 -17.28 20.32
C MET A 444 -2.23 -16.89 21.74
N ALA A 445 -2.11 -15.60 22.10
CA ALA A 445 -2.55 -15.10 23.40
C ALA A 445 -4.07 -15.04 23.53
N HIS A 446 -4.78 -14.75 22.44
CA HIS A 446 -6.25 -14.65 22.42
C HIS A 446 -6.96 -16.03 22.40
N GLY A 447 -6.23 -17.11 22.11
CA GLY A 447 -6.77 -18.46 22.07
C GLY A 447 -7.36 -18.82 20.70
N ILE A 448 -8.35 -19.72 20.68
CA ILE A 448 -9.04 -20.17 19.46
C ILE A 448 -10.39 -19.45 19.39
N VAL A 449 -10.46 -18.40 18.58
CA VAL A 449 -11.63 -17.52 18.41
C VAL A 449 -11.94 -17.27 16.95
#